data_AF-A3MXG5-F1
#
_entry.id   AF-A3MXG5-F1
#
_cell.length_a   1.000
_cell.length_b   1.000
_cell.length_c   1.000
_cell.angle_alpha   90.00
_cell.angle_beta   90.00
_cell.angle_gamma   90.00
#
_symmetry.space_group_name_H-M   'P 1'
#
loop_
_entity.id
_entity.type
_entity.pdbx_description
1 polymer ?
#
loop_
_entity_poly.entity_id
_entity_poly.type
_entity_poly.pdbx_seq_one_letter_code
_entity_poly.pdbx_strand_id
1 'polypeptide(L)'
;MDYRLALFLPMFYKHAWTAYNARRGRYPGGLYAKGIALYEAAFYLWALTLSTPLAPLVWTMVLIHLAGVPLYFTGALSRYAAYGRAYSLFEAAELAVLAALAAFLV
;
A
#
# COMPACT_ATOMS: atom_id res chain seq x y z
N MET A 1 5.41 -22.00 8.49
CA MET A 1 4.95 -20.86 7.66
C MET A 1 6.08 -19.85 7.65
N ASP A 2 6.53 -19.42 6.47
CA ASP A 2 7.59 -18.43 6.35
C ASP A 2 7.15 -17.13 7.04
N TYR A 3 7.94 -16.65 8.01
CA TYR A 3 7.61 -15.43 8.76
C TYR A 3 7.50 -14.21 7.82
N ARG A 4 8.14 -14.24 6.65
CA ARG A 4 8.05 -13.22 5.61
C ARG A 4 6.62 -13.05 5.10
N LEU A 5 5.83 -14.13 5.04
CA LEU A 5 4.42 -14.07 4.62
C LEU A 5 3.53 -13.36 5.65
N ALA A 6 3.92 -13.36 6.93
CA ALA A 6 3.18 -12.64 7.97
C ALA A 6 3.22 -11.11 7.74
N LEU A 7 4.28 -10.60 7.11
CA LEU A 7 4.39 -9.18 6.74
C LEU A 7 3.41 -8.77 5.64
N PHE A 8 2.81 -9.71 4.90
CA PHE A 8 1.82 -9.37 3.88
C PHE A 8 0.43 -9.19 4.46
N LEU A 9 0.13 -9.76 5.64
CA LEU A 9 -1.22 -9.73 6.20
C LEU A 9 -1.74 -8.30 6.43
N PRO A 10 -0.96 -7.38 7.04
CA PRO A 10 -1.43 -6.00 7.21
C PRO A 10 -1.58 -5.28 5.87
N MET A 11 -0.68 -5.54 4.90
CA MET A 11 -0.75 -4.99 3.55
C MET A 11 -2.04 -5.41 2.84
N PHE A 12 -2.33 -6.73 2.77
CA PHE A 12 -3.55 -7.24 2.14
C PHE A 12 -4.80 -6.68 2.80
N TYR A 13 -4.86 -6.70 4.13
CA TYR A 13 -6.02 -6.22 4.86
C TYR A 13 -6.29 -4.74 4.57
N LYS A 14 -5.26 -3.88 4.65
CA LYS A 14 -5.40 -2.45 4.38
C LYS A 14 -5.85 -2.20 2.96
N HIS A 15 -5.19 -2.78 1.95
CA HIS A 15 -5.49 -2.48 0.55
C HIS A 15 -6.85 -3.03 0.13
N ALA A 16 -7.24 -4.21 0.62
CA ALA A 16 -8.59 -4.74 0.41
C ALA A 16 -9.66 -3.86 1.05
N TRP A 17 -9.44 -3.43 2.29
CA TRP A 17 -10.36 -2.53 2.98
C TRP A 17 -10.47 -1.20 2.23
N THR A 18 -9.35 -0.61 1.82
CA THR A 18 -9.31 0.71 1.17
C THR A 18 -9.90 0.64 -0.24
N ALA A 19 -9.56 -0.37 -1.04
CA ALA A 19 -10.16 -0.61 -2.35
C ALA A 19 -11.69 -0.71 -2.26
N TYR A 20 -12.22 -1.37 -1.23
CA TYR A 20 -13.66 -1.48 -1.01
C TYR A 20 -14.31 -0.18 -0.50
N ASN A 21 -13.65 0.54 0.42
CA ASN A 21 -14.25 1.66 1.17
C ASN A 21 -13.99 3.04 0.54
N ALA A 22 -12.88 3.24 -0.16
CA ALA A 22 -12.51 4.53 -0.76
C ALA A 22 -13.53 5.02 -1.80
N ARG A 23 -14.11 4.10 -2.59
CA ARG A 23 -15.21 4.40 -3.52
C ARG A 23 -16.48 4.95 -2.84
N ARG A 24 -16.61 4.78 -1.51
CA ARG A 24 -17.70 5.31 -0.68
C ARG A 24 -17.27 6.56 0.10
N GLY A 25 -16.14 7.17 -0.25
CA GLY A 25 -15.60 8.35 0.41
C GLY A 25 -15.03 8.09 1.81
N ARG A 26 -14.77 6.83 2.17
CA ARG A 26 -14.20 6.46 3.47
C ARG A 26 -12.71 6.19 3.33
N TYR A 27 -11.91 6.90 4.12
CA TYR A 27 -10.46 6.85 4.08
C TYR A 27 -9.88 6.63 5.48
N PRO A 28 -8.72 5.97 5.61
CA PRO A 28 -7.96 5.96 6.85
C PRO A 28 -7.58 7.39 7.22
N GLY A 29 -7.76 7.78 8.49
CA GLY A 29 -7.45 9.11 8.99
C GLY A 29 -6.61 9.10 10.27
N GLY A 30 -6.12 10.27 10.66
CA GLY A 30 -5.43 10.48 11.93
C GLY A 30 -4.09 9.74 12.06
N LEU A 31 -3.77 9.31 13.29
CA LEU A 31 -2.50 8.60 13.59
C LEU A 31 -2.41 7.25 12.87
N TYR A 32 -3.54 6.55 12.69
CA TYR A 32 -3.59 5.27 12.00
C TYR A 32 -3.12 5.39 10.55
N ALA A 33 -3.59 6.40 9.83
CA ALA A 33 -3.18 6.63 8.43
C ALA A 33 -1.67 6.89 8.30
N LYS A 34 -1.09 7.64 9.25
CA LYS A 34 0.35 7.92 9.28
C LYS A 34 1.18 6.66 9.55
N GLY A 35 0.73 5.82 10.48
CA GLY A 35 1.38 4.54 10.78
C GLY A 35 1.32 3.57 9.60
N ILE A 36 0.16 3.50 8.93
CA ILE A 36 -0.02 2.72 7.70
C ILE A 36 0.95 3.19 6.62
N ALA A 37 1.01 4.50 6.34
CA ALA A 37 1.88 5.03 5.30
C ALA A 37 3.38 4.70 5.53
N LEU A 38 3.84 4.80 6.78
CA LEU A 38 5.21 4.41 7.15
C LEU A 38 5.46 2.92 6.97
N TYR A 39 4.50 2.10 7.40
CA TYR A 39 4.58 0.65 7.27
C TYR A 39 4.64 0.21 5.80
N GLU A 40 3.82 0.81 4.93
CA GLU A 40 3.80 0.49 3.50
C GLU A 40 5.12 0.85 2.82
N ALA A 41 5.66 2.03 3.12
CA ALA A 41 6.97 2.44 2.60
C ALA A 41 8.07 1.48 3.05
N ALA A 42 8.09 1.11 4.34
CA ALA A 42 9.05 0.14 4.87
C ALA A 42 8.87 -1.25 4.25
N PHE A 43 7.63 -1.69 4.05
CA PHE A 43 7.32 -2.97 3.41
C PHE A 43 7.87 -3.04 1.99
N TYR A 44 7.62 -2.01 1.16
CA TYR A 44 8.10 -2.03 -0.22
C TYR A 44 9.63 -1.87 -0.32
N LEU A 45 10.27 -1.13 0.59
CA LEU A 45 11.73 -1.11 0.72
C LEU A 45 12.29 -2.48 1.05
N TRP A 46 11.66 -3.20 1.98
CA TRP A 46 12.01 -4.59 2.28
C TRP A 46 11.75 -5.51 1.07
N ALA A 47 10.65 -5.33 0.35
CA ALA A 47 10.33 -6.15 -0.83
C ALA A 47 11.39 -6.05 -1.94
N LEU A 48 12.10 -4.91 -2.06
CA LEU A 48 13.21 -4.77 -2.99
C LEU A 48 14.36 -5.75 -2.71
N THR A 49 14.50 -6.23 -1.47
CA THR A 49 15.57 -7.18 -1.10
C THR A 49 15.25 -8.62 -1.48
N LEU A 50 14.06 -8.89 -2.04
CA LEU A 50 13.61 -10.25 -2.37
C LEU A 50 14.11 -10.76 -3.72
N SER A 51 14.91 -9.99 -4.47
CA SER A 51 15.43 -10.35 -5.80
C SER A 51 14.34 -10.91 -6.74
N THR A 52 13.16 -10.30 -6.72
CA THR A 52 11.96 -10.74 -7.45
C THR A 52 11.97 -10.22 -8.90
N PRO A 53 11.41 -10.96 -9.88
CA PRO A 53 11.17 -10.44 -11.23
C PRO A 53 10.21 -9.24 -11.24
N LEU A 54 9.47 -8.99 -10.16
CA LEU A 54 8.57 -7.85 -10.00
C LEU A 54 9.30 -6.56 -9.58
N ALA A 55 10.65 -6.56 -9.50
CA ALA A 55 11.44 -5.43 -9.02
C ALA A 55 11.05 -4.06 -9.62
N PRO A 56 10.77 -3.91 -10.93
CA PRO A 56 10.33 -2.62 -11.48
C PRO A 56 9.01 -2.10 -10.89
N LEU A 57 8.06 -3.00 -10.64
CA LEU A 57 6.78 -2.66 -10.01
C LEU A 57 6.98 -2.32 -8.54
N VAL A 58 7.81 -3.09 -7.82
CA VAL A 58 8.15 -2.82 -6.42
C VAL A 58 8.83 -1.45 -6.28
N TRP A 59 9.74 -1.10 -7.19
CA TRP A 59 10.36 0.24 -7.23
C TRP A 59 9.34 1.35 -7.41
N THR A 60 8.36 1.15 -8.30
CA THR A 60 7.26 2.11 -8.49
C THR A 60 6.49 2.30 -7.19
N MET A 61 6.18 1.21 -6.47
CA MET A 61 5.49 1.29 -5.18
C MET A 61 6.33 1.96 -4.10
N VAL A 62 7.65 1.73 -4.05
CA VAL A 62 8.55 2.45 -3.14
C VAL A 62 8.45 3.96 -3.35
N LEU A 63 8.55 4.42 -4.61
CA LEU A 63 8.49 5.84 -4.92
C LEU A 63 7.14 6.45 -4.51
N ILE A 64 6.04 5.75 -4.82
CA ILE A 64 4.69 6.22 -4.47
C ILE A 64 4.52 6.33 -2.96
N HIS A 65 4.93 5.33 -2.18
CA HIS A 65 4.71 5.32 -0.74
C HIS A 65 5.67 6.25 0.00
N LEU A 66 6.92 6.37 -0.45
CA LEU A 66 7.84 7.38 0.10
C LEU A 66 7.34 8.81 -0.15
N ALA A 67 6.79 9.09 -1.33
CA ALA A 67 6.12 10.36 -1.61
C ALA A 67 4.81 10.52 -0.83
N GLY A 68 4.09 9.42 -0.58
CA GLY A 68 2.84 9.39 0.17
C GLY A 68 2.99 9.71 1.66
N VAL A 69 4.08 9.28 2.31
CA VAL A 69 4.36 9.55 3.73
C VAL A 69 4.22 11.05 4.09
N PRO A 70 4.96 12.00 3.48
CA PRO A 70 4.81 13.41 3.82
C PRO A 70 3.40 13.95 3.52
N LEU A 71 2.69 13.43 2.51
CA LEU A 71 1.32 13.83 2.20
C LEU A 71 0.32 13.40 3.29
N TYR A 72 0.52 12.23 3.91
CA TYR A 72 -0.27 11.79 5.05
C TYR A 72 0.03 12.61 6.32
N PHE A 73 1.29 13.02 6.50
CA PHE A 73 1.68 13.82 7.67
C PHE A 73 1.18 15.26 7.60
N THR A 74 1.12 15.83 6.40
CA THR A 74 0.61 17.20 6.14
C THR A 74 -0.91 17.28 5.99
N GLY A 75 -1.60 16.14 5.94
CA GLY A 75 -3.05 16.10 5.71
C GLY A 75 -3.47 16.53 4.30
N ALA A 76 -2.53 16.51 3.34
CA ALA A 76 -2.83 16.83 1.96
C ALA A 76 -3.82 15.82 1.35
N LEU A 77 -3.66 14.53 1.66
CA LEU A 77 -4.49 13.44 1.15
C LEU A 77 -5.99 13.56 1.49
N SER A 78 -6.34 14.08 2.68
CA SER A 78 -7.74 14.31 3.05
C SER A 78 -8.45 15.36 2.20
N ARG A 79 -7.70 16.19 1.45
CA ARG A 79 -8.26 17.20 0.54
C ARG A 79 -8.66 16.62 -0.82
N TYR A 80 -8.29 15.38 -1.11
CA TYR A 80 -8.48 14.72 -2.40
C TYR A 80 -9.63 13.69 -2.40
N ALA A 81 -10.66 13.88 -1.56
CA ALA A 81 -11.83 12.98 -1.47
C ALA A 81 -12.54 12.77 -2.82
N ALA A 82 -12.45 13.74 -3.75
CA ALA A 82 -12.98 13.61 -5.12
C ALA A 82 -12.33 12.49 -5.94
N TYR A 83 -11.14 12.02 -5.54
CA TYR A 83 -10.38 10.99 -6.24
C TYR A 83 -10.64 9.57 -5.71
N GLY A 84 -11.64 9.36 -4.86
CA GLY A 84 -11.90 8.05 -4.21
C GLY A 84 -12.05 6.86 -5.15
N ARG A 85 -12.57 7.08 -6.37
CA ARG A 85 -12.63 6.03 -7.39
C ARG A 85 -11.25 5.68 -7.95
N ALA A 86 -10.44 6.69 -8.30
CA ALA A 86 -9.08 6.47 -8.79
C ALA A 86 -8.21 5.84 -7.69
N TYR A 87 -8.35 6.30 -6.45
CA TYR A 87 -7.67 5.74 -5.29
C TYR A 87 -8.08 4.29 -5.01
N SER A 88 -9.37 3.96 -5.11
CA SER A 88 -9.88 2.59 -4.99
C SER A 88 -9.29 1.65 -6.05
N LEU A 89 -9.15 2.12 -7.30
CA LEU A 89 -8.53 1.35 -8.39
C LEU A 89 -7.03 1.15 -8.15
N PHE A 90 -6.34 2.19 -7.69
CA PHE A 90 -4.93 2.12 -7.33
C PHE A 90 -4.69 1.06 -6.26
N GLU A 91 -5.45 1.10 -5.16
CA GLU A 91 -5.35 0.12 -4.07
C GLU A 91 -5.67 -1.31 -4.53
N ALA A 92 -6.60 -1.47 -5.47
CA ALA A 92 -6.89 -2.78 -6.08
C ALA A 92 -5.76 -3.28 -6.98
N ALA A 93 -5.07 -2.38 -7.70
CA ALA A 93 -3.89 -2.74 -8.48
C ALA A 93 -2.72 -3.16 -7.56
N GLU A 94 -2.54 -2.47 -6.43
CA GLU A 94 -1.54 -2.85 -5.42
C GLU A 94 -1.83 -4.21 -4.80
N LEU A 95 -3.10 -4.55 -4.54
CA LEU A 95 -3.48 -5.90 -4.12
C LEU A 95 -3.00 -6.97 -5.09
N ALA A 96 -3.09 -6.73 -6.40
CA ALA A 96 -2.61 -7.68 -7.41
C ALA A 96 -1.08 -7.82 -7.36
N VAL A 97 -0.35 -6.71 -7.16
CA VAL A 97 1.13 -6.74 -6.98
C VAL A 97 1.50 -7.51 -5.70
N LEU A 98 0.80 -7.25 -4.59
CA LEU A 98 1.01 -7.96 -3.32
C LEU A 98 0.73 -9.45 -3.44
N ALA A 99 -0.34 -9.85 -4.15
CA ALA A 99 -0.67 -11.24 -4.41
C ALA A 99 0.42 -11.94 -5.23
N ALA A 100 0.90 -11.30 -6.30
CA ALA A 100 1.99 -11.84 -7.11
C ALA A 100 3.30 -11.96 -6.32
N LEU A 101 3.62 -10.96 -5.48
CA LEU A 101 4.82 -10.98 -4.65
C LEU A 101 4.74 -12.04 -3.54
N ALA A 102 3.57 -12.22 -2.91
CA ALA A 102 3.35 -13.27 -1.93
C ALA A 102 3.44 -14.66 -2.56
N ALA A 103 2.87 -14.84 -3.76
CA ALA A 103 2.95 -16.10 -4.50
C ALA A 103 4.39 -16.45 -4.91
N PHE A 104 5.24 -15.45 -5.19
CA PHE A 104 6.67 -15.67 -5.46
C PHE A 104 7.45 -16.20 -4.24
N LEU A 105 6.97 -15.95 -3.01
CA LEU A 105 7.62 -16.40 -1.78
C LEU A 105 7.21 -17.79 -1.32
N VAL A 106 6.25 -18.43 -2.01
CA VAL A 106 5.74 -19.78 -1.73
C VAL A 106 6.34 -20.76 -2.71
#